data_AF-A0A2H3DNB2-F1
#
_entry.id   AF-A0A2H3DNB2-F1
#
_cell.length_a   1.000
_cell.length_b   1.000
_cell.length_c   1.000
_cell.angle_alpha   90.00
_cell.angle_beta   90.00
_cell.angle_gamma   90.00
#
_symmetry.space_group_name_H-M   'P 1'
#
loop_
_entity.id
_entity.type
_entity.pdbx_description
1 polymer ?
#
loop_
_entity_poly.entity_id
_entity_poly.type
_entity_poly.pdbx_seq_one_letter_code
_entity_poly.pdbx_strand_id
1 'polypeptide(L)'
;LFTRHHVTTADEKKKWFIYYPGIDIAEFWESLPEYSSGQTYTEFKTTVTKHYPDADPDWKYDHQDLDCVIGQYAGKVDLLAELATYYRDFYPKAKHLVAKNHLSIHETGHLFSKGFTLHIKLPNHHPADPYNVSDIHSAAQFILQGTN
;
A
#
# COMPACT_ATOMS: atom_id res chain seq x y z
N LEU A 1 -5.43 -21.57 6.14
CA LEU A 1 -6.08 -22.48 5.17
C LEU A 1 -5.42 -23.86 5.16
N PHE A 2 -4.15 -24.01 4.74
CA PHE A 2 -3.49 -25.33 4.68
C PHE A 2 -3.38 -26.07 6.03
N THR A 3 -3.03 -25.38 7.12
CA THR A 3 -2.93 -25.97 8.47
C THR A 3 -4.29 -26.44 9.02
N ARG A 4 -5.40 -25.88 8.52
CA ARG A 4 -6.77 -26.24 8.92
C ARG A 4 -7.27 -27.51 8.23
N HIS A 5 -6.66 -27.89 7.09
CA HIS A 5 -7.03 -29.06 6.29
C HIS A 5 -5.94 -30.13 6.27
N HIS A 6 -5.00 -30.11 7.22
CA HIS A 6 -3.91 -31.09 7.35
C HIS A 6 -3.00 -31.25 6.11
N VAL A 7 -3.00 -30.27 5.20
CA VAL A 7 -2.10 -30.24 4.05
C VAL A 7 -0.71 -29.81 4.53
N THR A 8 0.16 -30.77 4.79
CA THR A 8 1.45 -30.54 5.44
C THR A 8 2.63 -30.61 4.48
N THR A 9 2.55 -31.45 3.45
CA THR A 9 3.65 -31.66 2.50
C THR A 9 3.73 -30.55 1.45
N ALA A 10 4.93 -30.27 0.94
CA ALA A 10 5.14 -29.27 -0.10
C ALA A 10 4.38 -29.65 -1.39
N ASP A 11 4.40 -30.93 -1.75
CA ASP A 11 3.78 -31.44 -2.97
C ASP A 11 2.25 -31.34 -2.93
N GLU A 12 1.61 -31.63 -1.79
CA GLU A 12 0.17 -31.42 -1.67
C GLU A 12 -0.20 -29.94 -1.75
N LYS A 13 0.60 -29.03 -1.15
CA LYS A 13 0.35 -27.58 -1.25
C LYS A 13 0.41 -27.10 -2.70
N LYS A 14 1.41 -27.55 -3.47
CA LYS A 14 1.53 -27.21 -4.90
C LYS A 14 0.36 -27.77 -5.71
N LYS A 15 -0.03 -29.03 -5.47
CA LYS A 15 -1.17 -29.68 -6.13
C LYS A 15 -2.48 -28.95 -5.89
N TRP A 16 -2.74 -28.51 -4.66
CA TRP A 16 -3.92 -27.69 -4.37
C TRP A 16 -3.83 -26.30 -4.99
N PHE A 17 -2.63 -25.74 -5.09
CA PHE A 17 -2.41 -24.40 -5.64
C PHE A 17 -2.77 -24.32 -7.14
N ILE A 18 -2.45 -25.35 -7.93
CA ILE A 18 -2.78 -25.43 -9.37
C ILE A 18 -4.25 -25.78 -9.65
N TYR A 19 -5.04 -26.17 -8.64
CA TYR A 19 -6.42 -26.64 -8.84
C TYR A 19 -7.45 -25.50 -8.90
N TYR A 20 -7.11 -24.34 -8.34
CA TYR A 20 -7.98 -23.17 -8.29
C TYR A 20 -7.94 -22.24 -9.53
N PRO A 21 -6.82 -22.09 -10.25
CA PRO A 21 -6.77 -21.33 -11.49
C PRO A 21 -7.50 -22.03 -12.64
N GLY A 22 -7.77 -21.29 -13.71
CA GLY A 22 -8.21 -21.89 -14.98
C GLY A 22 -7.15 -22.81 -15.58
N ILE A 23 -7.58 -23.71 -16.47
CA ILE A 23 -6.74 -24.77 -17.08
C ILE A 23 -5.44 -24.22 -17.67
N ASP A 24 -5.51 -23.11 -18.41
CA ASP A 24 -4.35 -22.50 -19.07
C ASP A 24 -3.29 -22.01 -18.08
N ILE A 25 -3.73 -21.54 -16.90
CA ILE A 25 -2.83 -21.07 -15.83
C ILE A 25 -2.23 -22.25 -15.08
N ALA A 26 -3.02 -23.31 -14.87
CA ALA A 26 -2.54 -24.55 -14.25
C ALA A 26 -1.47 -25.22 -15.11
N GLU A 27 -1.69 -25.34 -16.42
CA GLU A 27 -0.72 -25.90 -17.37
C GLU A 27 0.60 -25.12 -17.36
N PHE A 28 0.52 -23.79 -17.33
CA PHE A 28 1.69 -22.94 -17.19
C PHE A 28 2.45 -23.20 -15.87
N TRP A 29 1.75 -23.27 -14.74
CA TRP A 29 2.39 -23.51 -13.43
C TRP A 29 2.98 -24.92 -13.30
N GLU A 30 2.36 -25.93 -13.92
CA GLU A 30 2.90 -27.29 -13.99
C GLU A 30 4.18 -27.38 -14.84
N SER A 31 4.33 -26.50 -15.83
CA SER A 31 5.53 -26.42 -16.67
C SER A 31 6.77 -25.87 -15.96
N LEU A 32 6.60 -25.26 -14.78
CA LEU A 32 7.70 -24.68 -14.01
C LEU A 32 8.57 -25.77 -13.37
N PRO A 33 9.92 -25.68 -13.45
CA PRO A 33 10.79 -26.68 -12.86
C PRO A 33 10.61 -26.81 -11.34
N GLU A 34 10.17 -25.73 -10.67
CA GLU A 34 9.89 -25.69 -9.24
C GLU A 34 8.62 -26.44 -8.84
N TYR A 35 7.77 -26.82 -9.79
CA TYR A 35 6.63 -27.71 -9.51
C TYR A 35 7.07 -29.15 -9.22
N SER A 36 8.27 -29.54 -9.67
CA SER A 36 8.83 -30.89 -9.50
C SER A 36 8.88 -31.35 -8.03
N SER A 37 8.79 -32.66 -7.83
CA SER A 37 8.90 -33.29 -6.51
C SER A 37 10.26 -33.00 -5.86
N GLY A 38 10.25 -32.57 -4.60
CA GLY A 38 11.46 -32.24 -3.83
C GLY A 38 11.80 -30.75 -3.76
N GLN A 39 11.17 -29.90 -4.58
CA GLN A 39 11.28 -28.45 -4.47
C GLN A 39 10.33 -27.90 -3.40
N THR A 40 10.68 -26.81 -2.73
CA THR A 40 9.81 -26.26 -1.68
C THR A 40 8.60 -25.53 -2.27
N TYR A 41 7.50 -25.48 -1.53
CA TYR A 41 6.34 -24.67 -1.91
C TYR A 41 6.68 -23.17 -1.98
N THR A 42 7.64 -22.71 -1.18
CA THR A 42 8.11 -21.31 -1.14
C THR A 42 8.86 -20.92 -2.42
N GLU A 43 9.73 -21.78 -2.95
CA GLU A 43 10.43 -21.55 -4.22
C GLU A 43 9.42 -21.49 -5.37
N PHE A 44 8.53 -22.48 -5.45
CA PHE A 44 7.45 -22.50 -6.44
C PHE A 44 6.59 -21.23 -6.40
N LYS A 45 6.12 -20.82 -5.21
CA LYS A 45 5.34 -19.58 -5.06
C LYS A 45 6.13 -18.35 -5.52
N THR A 46 7.42 -18.29 -5.22
CA THR A 46 8.28 -17.16 -5.62
C THR A 46 8.43 -17.08 -7.13
N THR A 47 8.67 -18.21 -7.80
CA THR A 47 8.77 -18.26 -9.27
C THR A 47 7.43 -17.90 -9.92
N VAL A 48 6.31 -18.43 -9.41
CA VAL A 48 4.97 -18.04 -9.90
C VAL A 48 4.75 -16.53 -9.76
N THR A 49 5.04 -15.92 -8.61
CA THR A 49 4.89 -14.47 -8.42
C THR A 49 5.75 -13.65 -9.39
N LYS A 50 6.97 -14.08 -9.74
CA LYS A 50 7.81 -13.39 -10.73
C LYS A 50 7.20 -13.33 -12.14
N HIS A 51 6.38 -14.31 -12.51
CA HIS A 51 5.69 -14.31 -13.80
C HIS A 51 4.48 -13.38 -13.86
N TYR A 52 4.01 -12.92 -12.69
CA TYR A 52 2.94 -11.94 -12.57
C TYR A 52 3.48 -10.70 -11.86
N PRO A 53 4.22 -9.83 -12.58
CA PRO A 53 4.78 -8.60 -11.99
C PRO A 53 3.68 -7.70 -11.39
N ASP A 54 2.46 -7.72 -11.95
CA ASP A 54 1.30 -7.00 -11.39
C ASP A 54 0.80 -7.58 -10.05
N ALA A 55 1.20 -8.81 -9.71
CA ALA A 55 0.91 -9.47 -8.44
C ALA A 55 2.07 -9.36 -7.43
N ASP A 56 3.12 -8.58 -7.76
CA ASP A 56 4.19 -8.29 -6.82
C ASP A 56 3.59 -7.48 -5.64
N PRO A 57 3.64 -8.01 -4.40
CA PRO A 57 3.20 -7.25 -3.23
C PRO A 57 3.98 -5.95 -3.02
N ASP A 58 5.12 -5.77 -3.70
CA ASP A 58 5.91 -4.54 -3.73
C ASP A 58 5.27 -3.45 -4.58
N TRP A 59 4.34 -3.80 -5.48
CA TRP A 59 3.58 -2.89 -6.33
C TRP A 59 2.11 -2.78 -5.90
N LYS A 60 1.82 -3.01 -4.61
CA LYS A 60 0.45 -2.92 -4.09
C LYS A 60 -0.17 -1.53 -4.27
N TYR A 61 0.65 -0.48 -4.20
CA TYR A 61 0.24 0.89 -4.46
C TYR A 61 1.32 1.60 -5.25
N ASP A 62 0.91 2.50 -6.13
CA ASP A 62 1.81 3.34 -6.92
C ASP A 62 1.60 4.86 -6.63
N HIS A 63 2.29 5.71 -7.38
CA HIS A 63 2.12 7.16 -7.25
C HIS A 63 0.73 7.63 -7.72
N GLN A 64 0.13 6.95 -8.72
CA GLN A 64 -1.20 7.29 -9.24
C GLN A 64 -2.29 7.04 -8.19
N ASP A 65 -2.14 5.99 -7.38
CA ASP A 65 -2.99 5.71 -6.22
C ASP A 65 -2.99 6.87 -5.22
N LEU A 66 -1.84 7.47 -4.95
CA LEU A 66 -1.73 8.65 -4.09
C LEU A 66 -2.34 9.88 -4.75
N ASP A 67 -2.04 10.14 -6.02
CA ASP A 67 -2.58 11.28 -6.75
C ASP A 67 -4.11 11.19 -6.88
N CYS A 68 -4.67 9.99 -7.02
CA CYS A 68 -6.11 9.75 -7.02
C CYS A 68 -6.74 10.13 -5.68
N VAL A 69 -6.13 9.70 -4.56
CA VAL A 69 -6.60 10.10 -3.22
C VAL A 69 -6.47 11.62 -3.03
N ILE A 70 -5.35 12.23 -3.41
CA ILE A 70 -5.19 13.69 -3.33
C ILE A 70 -6.25 14.41 -4.16
N GLY A 71 -6.48 13.98 -5.41
CA GLY A 71 -7.47 14.58 -6.31
C GLY A 71 -8.92 14.41 -5.84
N GLN A 72 -9.25 13.32 -5.14
CA GLN A 72 -10.58 13.13 -4.57
C GLN A 72 -10.93 14.17 -3.50
N TYR A 73 -9.92 14.55 -2.70
CA TYR A 73 -10.08 15.42 -1.53
C TYR A 73 -9.61 16.87 -1.77
N ALA A 74 -8.92 17.15 -2.88
CA ALA A 74 -8.43 18.48 -3.24
C ALA A 74 -9.54 19.54 -3.19
N GLY A 75 -9.42 20.47 -2.25
CA GLY A 75 -10.38 21.58 -2.06
C GLY A 75 -11.73 21.18 -1.45
N LYS A 76 -11.83 19.98 -0.86
CA LYS A 76 -13.05 19.45 -0.23
C LYS A 76 -12.87 19.04 1.23
N VAL A 77 -11.71 19.32 1.83
CA VAL A 77 -11.44 19.00 3.23
C VAL A 77 -11.66 20.26 4.05
N ASP A 78 -12.93 20.59 4.28
CA ASP A 78 -13.33 21.75 5.09
C ASP A 78 -13.73 21.32 6.51
N LEU A 79 -13.99 20.02 6.72
CA LEU A 79 -14.43 19.47 7.99
C LEU A 79 -13.43 18.47 8.61
N LEU A 80 -13.41 18.41 9.94
CA LEU A 80 -12.60 17.46 10.71
C LEU A 80 -12.87 15.99 10.34
N ALA A 81 -14.10 15.66 9.97
CA ALA A 81 -14.47 14.31 9.52
C ALA A 81 -13.87 13.96 8.16
N GLU A 82 -13.79 14.93 7.25
CA GLU A 82 -13.20 14.77 5.92
C GLU A 82 -11.68 14.62 6.02
N LEU A 83 -11.05 15.38 6.92
CA LEU A 83 -9.61 15.25 7.23
C LEU A 83 -9.29 13.87 7.79
N ALA A 84 -10.10 13.38 8.73
CA ALA A 84 -9.91 12.06 9.31
C ALA A 84 -10.09 10.93 8.30
N THR A 85 -10.94 11.14 7.28
CA THR A 85 -11.16 10.18 6.19
C THR A 85 -10.01 10.22 5.19
N TYR A 86 -9.60 11.41 4.76
CA TYR A 86 -8.43 11.63 3.92
C TYR A 86 -7.16 11.00 4.52
N TYR A 87 -6.91 11.19 5.80
CA TYR A 87 -5.76 10.58 6.49
C TYR A 87 -5.81 9.05 6.45
N ARG A 88 -6.99 8.45 6.67
CA ARG A 88 -7.16 6.99 6.63
C ARG A 88 -6.94 6.40 5.23
N ASP A 89 -7.28 7.14 4.19
CA ASP A 89 -7.11 6.70 2.80
C ASP A 89 -5.66 6.90 2.33
N PHE A 90 -5.03 8.01 2.71
CA PHE A 90 -3.68 8.40 2.29
C PHE A 90 -2.57 7.65 3.05
N TYR A 91 -2.66 7.55 4.37
CA TYR A 91 -1.55 7.08 5.21
C TYR A 91 -1.10 5.63 4.92
N PRO A 92 -2.01 4.64 4.73
CA PRO A 92 -1.60 3.28 4.42
C PRO A 92 -0.89 3.14 3.07
N LYS A 93 -1.30 3.92 2.07
CA LYS A 93 -0.67 3.96 0.73
C LYS A 93 0.71 4.60 0.79
N ALA A 94 0.81 5.77 1.42
CA ALA A 94 2.06 6.47 1.63
C ALA A 94 3.08 5.65 2.43
N LYS A 95 2.67 5.03 3.54
CA LYS A 95 3.53 4.19 4.37
C LYS A 95 4.10 3.00 3.58
N HIS A 96 3.31 2.41 2.70
CA HIS A 96 3.76 1.31 1.84
C HIS A 96 4.84 1.77 0.86
N LEU A 97 4.64 2.91 0.19
CA LEU A 97 5.60 3.49 -0.76
C LEU A 97 6.91 3.92 -0.08
N VAL A 98 6.83 4.49 1.14
CA VAL A 98 8.02 4.84 1.94
C VAL A 98 8.79 3.57 2.35
N ALA A 99 8.10 2.51 2.78
CA ALA A 99 8.74 1.25 3.15
C ALA A 99 9.46 0.57 1.97
N LYS A 100 9.07 0.92 0.74
CA LYS A 100 9.69 0.44 -0.50
C LYS A 100 10.71 1.40 -1.11
N ASN A 101 11.03 2.51 -0.44
CA ASN A 101 11.90 3.59 -0.95
C ASN A 101 11.42 4.19 -2.28
N HIS A 102 10.14 4.04 -2.62
CA HIS A 102 9.55 4.68 -3.79
C HIS A 102 9.15 6.14 -3.50
N LEU A 103 9.05 6.50 -2.22
CA LEU A 103 8.67 7.83 -1.76
C LEU A 103 9.49 8.19 -0.52
N SER A 104 10.05 9.39 -0.45
CA SER A 104 10.68 9.88 0.77
C SER A 104 9.65 10.40 1.78
N ILE A 105 10.06 10.47 3.06
CA ILE A 105 9.22 11.08 4.11
C ILE A 105 8.90 12.54 3.75
N HIS A 106 9.85 13.25 3.14
CA HIS A 106 9.69 14.64 2.72
C HIS A 106 8.65 14.80 1.60
N GLU A 107 8.74 13.96 0.56
CA GLU A 107 7.74 13.95 -0.52
C GLU A 107 6.36 13.55 -0.02
N THR A 108 6.29 12.65 0.96
CA THR A 108 5.03 12.24 1.59
C THR A 108 4.31 13.42 2.23
N GLY A 109 5.04 14.23 3.02
CA GLY A 109 4.49 15.43 3.66
C GLY A 109 4.00 16.47 2.65
N HIS A 110 4.78 16.69 1.59
CA HIS A 110 4.42 17.59 0.50
C HIS A 110 3.22 17.09 -0.33
N LEU A 111 3.08 15.77 -0.54
CA LEU A 111 1.91 15.20 -1.22
C LEU A 111 0.66 15.27 -0.35
N PHE A 112 0.78 15.01 0.94
CA PHE A 112 -0.32 15.14 1.88
C PHE A 112 -0.85 16.58 1.96
N SER A 113 0.05 17.56 1.95
CA SER A 113 -0.33 18.99 1.97
C SER A 113 -1.05 19.45 0.71
N LYS A 114 -0.90 18.77 -0.43
CA LYS A 114 -1.68 19.07 -1.65
C LYS A 114 -3.16 18.68 -1.54
N GLY A 115 -3.51 17.75 -0.65
CA GLY A 115 -4.89 17.30 -0.47
C GLY A 115 -5.83 18.38 0.09
N PHE A 116 -5.28 19.49 0.60
CA PHE A 116 -6.06 20.55 1.21
C PHE A 116 -5.32 21.89 1.15
N THR A 117 -6.04 22.99 1.03
CA THR A 117 -5.45 24.33 1.02
C THR A 117 -5.08 24.74 2.44
N LEU A 118 -3.91 24.29 2.90
CA LEU A 118 -3.28 24.67 4.16
C LEU A 118 -3.02 26.19 4.19
N HIS A 119 -3.99 26.97 4.70
CA HIS A 119 -3.68 28.25 5.35
C HIS A 119 -3.24 28.02 6.81
N ILE A 120 -2.63 26.87 7.13
CA ILE A 120 -2.11 26.57 8.46
C ILE A 120 -0.76 27.27 8.60
N LYS A 121 -0.79 28.49 9.16
CA LYS A 121 0.40 29.08 9.77
C LYS A 121 0.72 28.31 11.04
N LEU A 122 1.60 27.30 10.95
CA LEU A 122 2.31 26.79 12.11
C LEU A 122 3.30 27.89 12.55
N PRO A 123 3.12 28.53 13.72
CA PRO A 123 3.90 29.73 14.08
C PRO A 123 5.42 29.49 14.18
N ASN A 124 5.86 28.23 14.32
CA ASN A 124 7.25 27.87 14.63
C ASN A 124 7.83 26.78 13.70
N HIS A 125 7.34 26.62 12.47
CA HIS A 125 7.91 25.63 11.53
C HIS A 125 8.70 26.32 10.42
N HIS A 126 9.98 25.96 10.25
CA HIS A 126 10.85 26.55 9.24
C HIS A 126 10.47 26.02 7.84
N PRO A 127 10.43 26.84 6.78
CA PRO A 127 10.06 26.40 5.41
C PRO A 127 10.94 25.30 4.79
N ALA A 128 12.05 24.95 5.45
CA ALA A 128 13.01 23.93 4.99
C ALA A 128 12.92 22.63 5.80
N ASP A 129 12.11 22.62 6.87
CA ASP A 129 11.90 21.41 7.66
C ASP A 129 10.83 20.53 6.97
N PRO A 130 11.04 19.21 6.86
CA PRO A 130 10.05 18.31 6.31
C PRO A 130 8.81 18.31 7.22
N TYR A 131 7.65 18.60 6.64
CA TYR A 131 6.40 18.38 7.36
C TYR A 131 6.14 16.88 7.51
N ASN A 132 6.12 16.38 8.75
CA ASN A 132 5.66 15.02 9.01
C ASN A 132 4.13 14.97 8.89
N VAL A 133 3.60 13.91 8.27
CA VAL A 133 2.15 13.72 8.09
C VAL A 133 1.41 13.73 9.44
N SER A 134 2.04 13.21 10.51
CA SER A 134 1.48 13.28 11.87
C SER A 134 1.32 14.71 12.39
N ASP A 135 2.29 15.56 12.06
CA ASP A 135 2.37 16.93 12.57
C ASP A 135 1.39 17.82 11.81
N ILE A 136 1.28 17.60 10.49
CA ILE A 136 0.25 18.21 9.66
C ILE A 136 -1.14 17.81 10.16
N HIS A 137 -1.37 16.52 10.41
CA HIS A 137 -2.66 16.03 10.90
C HIS A 137 -3.02 16.64 12.25
N SER A 138 -2.07 16.68 13.19
CA SER A 138 -2.27 17.28 14.52
C SER A 138 -2.55 18.79 14.44
N ALA A 139 -1.84 19.51 13.58
CA ALA A 139 -2.04 20.95 13.37
C ALA A 139 -3.42 21.25 12.73
N ALA A 140 -3.83 20.44 11.76
CA ALA A 140 -5.14 20.56 11.13
C ALA A 140 -6.28 20.22 12.11
N GLN A 141 -6.11 19.20 12.96
CA GLN A 141 -7.07 18.91 14.04
C GLN A 141 -7.21 20.09 15.00
N PHE A 142 -6.11 20.71 15.42
CA PHE A 142 -6.12 21.84 16.34
C PHE A 142 -6.87 23.05 15.79
N ILE A 143 -6.63 23.41 14.52
CA ILE A 143 -7.28 24.57 13.88
C ILE A 143 -8.77 24.32 13.67
N LEU A 144 -9.15 23.10 13.26
CA LEU A 144 -10.56 22.75 13.06
C LEU A 144 -11.34 22.64 14.39
N GLN A 145 -10.70 22.24 15.49
CA GLN A 145 -11.33 22.23 16.81
C GLN A 145 -11.46 23.63 17.45
N GLY A 146 -10.55 24.55 17.13
CA GLY A 146 -10.55 25.92 17.65
C GLY A 146 -11.52 26.89 16.95
N THR A 147 -12.30 26.43 15.96
CA THR A 147 -13.25 27.26 15.19
C THR A 147 -14.70 27.07 15.67
N ASN A 148 -14.92 26.84 16.98
CA ASN A 148 -16.25 26.90 17.62
C ASN A 148 -16.43 28.20 18.40
#